data_AF-A0AAJ0HHB1-F1
#
_entry.id   AF-A0AAJ0HHB1-F1
#
_cell.length_a   1.000
_cell.length_b   1.000
_cell.length_c   1.000
_cell.angle_alpha   90.00
_cell.angle_beta   90.00
_cell.angle_gamma   90.00
#
_symmetry.space_group_name_H-M   'P 1'
#
loop_
_entity.id
_entity.type
_entity.pdbx_description
1 polymer ?
#
loop_
_entity_poly.entity_id
_entity_poly.type
_entity_poly.pdbx_seq_one_letter_code
_entity_poly.pdbx_strand_id
1 'polypeptide(L)'
;MPTVPRSISNGSHNDFIKRFTERESQKRVTKKRPKELTAAQRAGLRRQLKSVRFLKPAYADNSKINIAGILRKWKKYCESSELGPWKPAMETADKAMAMDFLDYPCDTYKITSSGTSWEYIRQCKQLYSSVPGRYMDTNDSKEIHKLHDDVLIPLYGLRPPIANGKPVLGTDDLLTFKLAHDTSVFPLEAHHV
;
A
#
# COMPACT_ATOMS: atom_id res chain seq x y z
N MET A 1 33.80 39.94 -0.25
CA MET A 1 32.33 39.98 -0.27
C MET A 1 31.80 38.85 0.61
N PRO A 2 31.34 39.11 1.86
CA PRO A 2 30.77 38.06 2.69
C PRO A 2 29.27 37.89 2.40
N THR A 3 28.86 36.67 2.07
CA THR A 3 27.47 36.26 1.81
C THR A 3 26.71 36.04 3.13
N VAL A 4 25.62 36.77 3.32
CA VAL A 4 24.68 36.62 4.44
C VAL A 4 23.79 35.38 4.20
N PRO A 5 23.59 34.46 5.17
CA PRO A 5 22.67 33.34 5.02
C PRO A 5 21.21 33.85 5.04
N ARG A 6 20.44 33.50 4.01
CA ARG A 6 19.03 33.80 3.86
C ARG A 6 18.23 32.97 4.86
N SER A 7 17.76 33.58 5.94
CA SER A 7 16.84 32.92 6.89
C SER A 7 15.52 32.61 6.16
N ILE A 8 15.18 31.33 6.08
CA ILE A 8 13.89 30.87 5.55
C ILE A 8 12.87 31.12 6.66
N SER A 9 11.86 31.95 6.38
CA SER A 9 10.92 32.43 7.37
C SER A 9 10.01 31.31 7.91
N ASN A 10 10.12 31.03 9.20
CA ASN A 10 9.22 30.13 9.95
C ASN A 10 7.73 30.55 9.87
N GLY A 11 7.43 31.79 9.45
CA GLY A 11 6.05 32.29 9.30
C GLY A 11 5.25 31.66 8.16
N SER A 12 5.91 31.26 7.06
CA SER A 12 5.25 30.66 5.88
C SER A 12 4.73 29.24 6.18
N HIS A 13 5.49 28.48 6.97
CA HIS A 13 5.12 27.11 7.35
C HIS A 13 3.91 27.08 8.30
N ASN A 14 3.88 27.96 9.30
CA ASN A 14 2.78 28.03 10.27
C ASN A 14 1.45 28.46 9.61
N ASP A 15 1.49 29.39 8.63
CA ASP A 15 0.31 29.80 7.88
C ASP A 15 -0.23 28.64 7.01
N PHE A 16 0.66 27.85 6.40
CA PHE A 16 0.25 26.64 5.67
C PHE A 16 -0.45 25.61 6.58
N ILE A 17 0.12 25.29 7.74
CA ILE A 17 -0.47 24.33 8.69
C ILE A 17 -1.85 24.81 9.16
N LYS A 18 -2.01 26.11 9.44
CA LYS A 18 -3.28 26.69 9.85
C LYS A 18 -4.35 26.56 8.76
N ARG A 19 -4.04 26.97 7.53
CA ARG A 19 -4.96 26.87 6.37
C ARG A 19 -5.31 25.42 6.04
N PHE A 20 -4.35 24.51 6.15
CA PHE A 20 -4.58 23.08 5.95
C PHE A 20 -5.55 22.54 7.01
N THR A 21 -5.33 22.87 8.28
CA THR A 21 -6.17 22.42 9.40
C THR A 21 -7.60 22.97 9.28
N GLU A 22 -7.76 24.24 8.92
CA GLU A 22 -9.06 24.88 8.68
C GLU A 22 -9.81 24.23 7.50
N ARG A 23 -9.10 23.91 6.42
CA ARG A 23 -9.69 23.23 5.26
C ARG A 23 -10.15 21.82 5.60
N GLU A 24 -9.34 21.06 6.35
CA GLU A 24 -9.69 19.70 6.76
C GLU A 24 -10.83 19.69 7.79
N SER A 25 -10.88 20.65 8.72
CA SER A 25 -12.00 20.78 9.66
C SER A 25 -13.30 21.15 8.93
N GLN A 26 -13.26 22.09 7.98
CA GLN A 26 -14.40 22.43 7.13
C GLN A 26 -14.90 21.23 6.31
N LYS A 27 -13.99 20.42 5.73
CA LYS A 27 -14.36 19.17 5.04
C LYS A 27 -15.06 18.18 5.97
N ARG A 28 -14.63 18.05 7.23
CA ARG A 28 -15.27 17.17 8.21
C ARG A 28 -16.67 17.67 8.58
N VAL A 29 -16.84 18.97 8.78
CA VAL A 29 -18.14 19.58 9.12
C VAL A 29 -19.13 19.48 7.94
N THR A 30 -18.64 19.69 6.71
CA THR A 30 -19.47 19.61 5.50
C THR A 30 -19.84 18.17 5.11
N LYS A 31 -19.02 17.18 5.47
CA LYS A 31 -19.31 15.77 5.24
C LYS A 31 -20.33 15.26 6.25
N LYS A 32 -21.62 15.40 5.92
CA LYS A 32 -22.72 14.82 6.72
C LYS A 32 -22.52 13.32 6.90
N ARG A 33 -22.52 12.86 8.16
CA ARG A 33 -22.55 11.42 8.46
C ARG A 33 -23.86 10.82 7.91
N PRO A 34 -23.83 9.60 7.34
CA PRO A 34 -25.05 8.91 6.94
C PRO A 34 -26.01 8.76 8.13
N LYS A 35 -27.31 8.78 7.85
CA LYS A 35 -28.33 8.51 8.87
C LYS A 35 -28.11 7.13 9.47
N GLU A 36 -28.31 7.02 10.79
CA GLU A 36 -28.19 5.75 11.48
C GLU A 36 -29.16 4.71 10.92
N LEU A 37 -28.66 3.51 10.70
CA LEU A 37 -29.46 2.39 10.22
C LEU A 37 -30.28 1.79 11.37
N THR A 38 -31.56 1.55 11.11
CA THR A 38 -32.44 0.82 12.04
C THR A 38 -32.01 -0.65 12.18
N ALA A 39 -32.48 -1.34 13.22
CA ALA A 39 -32.18 -2.75 13.42
C ALA A 39 -32.60 -3.63 12.22
N ALA A 40 -33.76 -3.34 11.62
CA ALA A 40 -34.24 -4.03 10.43
C ALA A 40 -33.36 -3.76 9.20
N GLN A 41 -32.95 -2.51 8.98
CA GLN A 41 -32.02 -2.16 7.89
C GLN A 41 -30.66 -2.85 8.06
N ARG A 42 -30.15 -2.93 9.30
CA ARG A 42 -28.91 -3.65 9.61
C ARG A 42 -29.03 -5.16 9.34
N ALA A 43 -30.18 -5.76 9.67
CA ALA A 43 -30.43 -7.17 9.35
C ALA A 43 -30.48 -7.43 7.84
N GLY A 44 -31.11 -6.54 7.08
CA GLY A 44 -31.09 -6.55 5.61
C GLY A 44 -29.67 -6.45 5.05
N LEU A 45 -28.88 -5.48 5.54
CA LEU A 45 -27.49 -5.29 5.12
C LEU A 45 -26.63 -6.54 5.40
N ARG A 46 -26.78 -7.19 6.57
CA ARG A 46 -26.06 -8.44 6.84
C ARG A 46 -26.40 -9.54 5.84
N ARG A 47 -27.67 -9.67 5.43
CA ARG A 47 -28.08 -10.65 4.40
C ARG A 47 -27.44 -10.34 3.06
N GLN A 48 -27.41 -9.06 2.66
CA GLN A 48 -26.76 -8.62 1.43
C GLN A 48 -25.25 -8.86 1.45
N LEU A 49 -24.58 -8.59 2.57
CA LEU A 49 -23.13 -8.77 2.69
C LEU A 49 -22.73 -10.26 2.67
N LYS A 50 -23.59 -11.18 3.10
CA LYS A 50 -23.31 -12.63 3.01
C LYS A 50 -23.11 -13.12 1.57
N SER A 51 -23.74 -12.49 0.57
CA SER A 51 -23.54 -12.87 -0.84
C SER A 51 -22.27 -12.26 -1.44
N VAL A 52 -21.63 -11.30 -0.76
CA VAL A 52 -20.41 -10.66 -1.24
C VAL A 52 -19.20 -11.38 -0.67
N ARG A 53 -18.59 -12.26 -1.47
CA ARG A 53 -17.39 -13.00 -1.07
C ARG A 53 -16.14 -12.11 -0.98
N PHE A 54 -16.05 -11.09 -1.84
CA PHE A 54 -14.89 -10.19 -1.89
C PHE A 54 -15.31 -8.77 -2.25
N LEU A 55 -14.92 -7.82 -1.42
CA LEU A 55 -15.09 -6.39 -1.69
C LEU A 55 -13.83 -5.87 -2.39
N LYS A 56 -13.97 -5.49 -3.66
CA LYS A 56 -12.85 -4.89 -4.39
C LYS A 56 -12.40 -3.60 -3.72
N PRO A 57 -11.12 -3.45 -3.38
CA PRO A 57 -10.63 -2.21 -2.80
C PRO A 57 -10.83 -1.04 -3.77
N ALA A 58 -11.30 0.08 -3.25
CA ALA A 58 -11.32 1.36 -3.98
C ALA A 58 -9.91 1.95 -3.98
N TYR A 59 -9.05 1.44 -4.88
CA TYR A 59 -7.66 1.86 -4.96
C TYR A 59 -7.52 3.36 -5.27
N ALA A 60 -6.63 4.04 -4.55
CA ALA A 60 -6.16 5.37 -4.92
C ALA A 60 -5.46 5.34 -6.29
N ASP A 61 -5.39 6.47 -6.98
CA ASP A 61 -4.88 6.51 -8.36
C ASP A 61 -3.44 6.03 -8.49
N ASN A 62 -2.57 6.38 -7.53
CA ASN A 62 -1.20 5.83 -7.49
C ASN A 62 -1.19 4.30 -7.36
N SER A 63 -2.14 3.71 -6.63
CA SER A 63 -2.24 2.24 -6.53
C SER A 63 -2.70 1.62 -7.85
N LYS A 64 -3.61 2.27 -8.59
CA LYS A 64 -4.00 1.81 -9.94
C LYS A 64 -2.82 1.83 -10.91
N ILE A 65 -2.02 2.90 -10.88
CA ILE A 65 -0.80 3.04 -11.70
C ILE A 65 0.18 1.90 -11.38
N ASN A 66 0.41 1.63 -10.09
CA ASN A 66 1.29 0.55 -9.65
C ASN A 66 0.77 -0.82 -10.10
N ILE A 67 -0.54 -1.09 -9.95
CA ILE A 67 -1.17 -2.33 -10.43
C ILE A 67 -1.00 -2.49 -11.96
N ALA A 68 -1.19 -1.42 -12.73
CA ALA A 68 -0.97 -1.45 -14.18
C ALA A 68 0.51 -1.67 -14.53
N GLY A 69 1.43 -1.12 -13.74
CA GLY A 69 2.87 -1.34 -13.87
C GLY A 69 3.26 -2.81 -13.69
N ILE A 70 2.84 -3.42 -12.59
CA ILE A 70 3.14 -4.83 -12.31
C ILE A 70 2.39 -5.77 -13.26
N LEU A 71 1.18 -5.42 -13.70
CA LEU A 71 0.45 -6.20 -14.71
C LEU A 71 1.21 -6.27 -16.05
N ARG A 72 1.89 -5.19 -16.47
CA ARG A 72 2.74 -5.22 -17.67
C ARG A 72 3.91 -6.19 -17.52
N LYS A 73 4.50 -6.27 -16.32
CA LYS A 73 5.57 -7.24 -16.03
C LYS A 73 5.03 -8.67 -16.03
N TRP A 74 3.86 -8.89 -15.43
CA TRP A 74 3.17 -10.18 -15.44
C TRP A 74 2.91 -10.68 -16.86
N LYS A 75 2.41 -9.82 -17.75
CA LYS A 75 2.21 -10.17 -19.17
C LYS A 75 3.49 -10.66 -19.83
N LYS A 76 4.58 -9.91 -19.65
CA LYS A 76 5.89 -10.29 -20.19
C LYS A 76 6.42 -11.61 -19.61
N TYR A 77 6.20 -11.84 -18.32
CA TYR A 77 6.53 -13.11 -17.67
C TYR A 77 5.73 -14.28 -18.26
N CYS A 78 4.43 -14.11 -18.50
CA CYS A 78 3.63 -15.15 -19.15
C CYS A 78 4.09 -15.43 -20.58
N GLU A 79 4.51 -14.40 -21.32
CA GLU A 79 5.09 -14.53 -22.66
C GLU A 79 6.44 -15.26 -22.61
N SER A 80 7.35 -14.89 -21.71
CA SER A 80 8.68 -15.50 -21.60
C SER A 80 8.66 -16.93 -21.07
N SER A 81 7.68 -17.25 -20.23
CA SER A 81 7.56 -18.55 -19.55
C SER A 81 6.51 -19.46 -20.21
N GLU A 82 6.03 -19.07 -21.41
CA GLU A 82 5.06 -19.82 -22.22
C GLU A 82 3.78 -20.24 -21.46
N LEU A 83 3.35 -19.43 -20.49
CA LEU A 83 2.15 -19.70 -19.65
C LEU A 83 0.83 -19.39 -20.37
N GLY A 84 0.90 -18.99 -21.64
CA GLY A 84 -0.25 -18.61 -22.44
C GLY A 84 -0.86 -17.26 -22.01
N PRO A 85 -2.19 -17.07 -22.19
CA PRO A 85 -2.83 -15.79 -21.89
C PRO A 85 -2.69 -15.39 -20.42
N TRP A 86 -2.24 -14.14 -20.20
CA TRP A 86 -1.88 -13.63 -18.87
C TRP A 86 -2.99 -13.72 -17.82
N LYS A 87 -4.27 -13.57 -18.23
CA LYS A 87 -5.40 -13.48 -17.31
C LYS A 87 -5.75 -14.84 -16.69
N PRO A 88 -5.98 -15.91 -17.48
CA PRO A 88 -6.08 -17.27 -16.95
C PRO A 88 -4.91 -17.66 -16.04
N ALA A 89 -3.66 -17.36 -16.44
CA ALA A 89 -2.50 -17.66 -15.62
C ALA A 89 -2.58 -16.97 -14.23
N MET A 90 -3.01 -15.71 -14.17
CA MET A 90 -3.19 -14.98 -12.91
C MET A 90 -4.36 -15.54 -12.07
N GLU A 91 -5.43 -16.03 -12.69
CA GLU A 91 -6.58 -16.60 -11.99
C GLU A 91 -6.23 -17.95 -11.33
N THR A 92 -5.34 -18.72 -11.96
CA THR A 92 -4.85 -20.00 -11.44
C THR A 92 -3.53 -19.90 -10.68
N ALA A 93 -2.93 -18.71 -10.60
CA ALA A 93 -1.62 -18.53 -10.00
C ALA A 93 -1.61 -18.96 -8.52
N ASP A 94 -0.66 -19.84 -8.21
CA ASP A 94 -0.38 -20.35 -6.88
C ASP A 94 0.89 -19.70 -6.30
N LYS A 95 1.30 -20.16 -5.11
CA LYS A 95 2.52 -19.69 -4.47
C LYS A 95 3.75 -19.85 -5.37
N ALA A 96 3.91 -21.00 -6.02
CA ALA A 96 5.09 -21.28 -6.85
C ALA A 96 5.17 -20.31 -8.03
N MET A 97 4.06 -20.07 -8.72
CA MET A 97 4.00 -19.11 -9.81
C MET A 97 4.20 -17.66 -9.33
N ALA A 98 3.72 -17.31 -8.13
CA ALA A 98 3.99 -16.01 -7.53
C ALA A 98 5.48 -15.80 -7.22
N MET A 99 6.14 -16.84 -6.71
CA MET A 99 7.58 -16.85 -6.39
C MET A 99 8.43 -16.73 -7.65
N ASP A 100 8.14 -17.55 -8.66
CA ASP A 100 8.80 -17.52 -9.97
C ASP A 100 8.60 -16.17 -10.68
N PHE A 101 7.39 -15.61 -10.62
CA PHE A 101 7.14 -14.26 -11.11
C PHE A 101 7.90 -13.17 -10.34
N LEU A 102 8.26 -13.36 -9.07
CA LEU A 102 9.05 -12.36 -8.33
C LEU A 102 10.55 -12.47 -8.62
N ASP A 103 11.01 -13.66 -8.99
CA ASP A 103 12.36 -13.91 -9.49
C ASP A 103 12.57 -13.26 -10.88
N TYR A 104 11.62 -13.46 -11.80
CA TYR A 104 11.71 -12.97 -13.19
C TYR A 104 12.08 -11.47 -13.33
N PRO A 105 11.47 -10.51 -12.61
CA PRO A 105 11.84 -9.11 -12.68
C PRO A 105 13.22 -8.81 -12.10
N CYS A 106 13.70 -9.61 -11.14
CA CYS A 106 15.03 -9.47 -10.58
C CYS A 106 16.08 -9.79 -11.63
N ASP A 107 15.91 -10.90 -12.35
CA ASP A 107 16.77 -11.32 -13.46
C ASP A 107 16.65 -10.38 -14.68
N THR A 108 15.43 -10.20 -15.18
CA THR A 108 15.17 -9.52 -16.46
C THR A 108 15.46 -8.01 -16.41
N TYR A 109 15.11 -7.34 -15.31
CA TYR A 109 15.31 -5.89 -15.17
C TYR A 109 16.58 -5.53 -14.39
N LYS A 110 17.35 -6.52 -13.93
CA LYS A 110 18.63 -6.33 -13.21
C LYS A 110 18.52 -5.29 -12.10
N ILE A 111 17.48 -5.40 -11.28
CA ILE A 111 17.27 -4.49 -10.17
C ILE A 111 18.41 -4.63 -9.16
N THR A 112 18.79 -3.54 -8.51
CA THR A 112 19.91 -3.52 -7.57
C THR A 112 19.48 -3.18 -6.13
N SER A 113 18.20 -2.87 -5.92
CA SER A 113 17.64 -2.42 -4.65
C SER A 113 16.62 -3.42 -4.13
N SER A 114 16.81 -3.88 -2.89
CA SER A 114 15.83 -4.74 -2.19
C SER A 114 14.52 -4.00 -1.90
N GLY A 115 14.56 -2.67 -1.83
CA GLY A 115 13.34 -1.86 -1.75
C GLY A 115 12.47 -2.00 -3.00
N THR A 116 13.09 -2.09 -4.17
CA THR A 116 12.36 -2.24 -5.45
C THR A 116 11.69 -3.61 -5.55
N SER A 117 12.37 -4.70 -5.15
CA SER A 117 11.74 -6.03 -5.10
C SER A 117 10.62 -6.08 -4.05
N TRP A 118 10.80 -5.45 -2.87
CA TRP A 118 9.74 -5.31 -1.87
C TRP A 118 8.50 -4.59 -2.41
N GLU A 119 8.71 -3.51 -3.19
CA GLU A 119 7.62 -2.83 -3.87
C GLU A 119 6.92 -3.75 -4.85
N TYR A 120 7.65 -4.56 -5.62
CA TYR A 120 7.03 -5.55 -6.52
C TYR A 120 6.20 -6.58 -5.76
N ILE A 121 6.66 -7.09 -4.61
CA ILE A 121 5.85 -7.99 -3.75
C ILE A 121 4.53 -7.33 -3.36
N ARG A 122 4.57 -6.07 -2.91
CA ARG A 122 3.36 -5.33 -2.53
C ARG A 122 2.43 -5.14 -3.73
N GLN A 123 2.96 -4.78 -4.88
CA GLN A 123 2.18 -4.56 -6.10
C GLN A 123 1.58 -5.87 -6.62
N CYS A 124 2.31 -6.99 -6.52
CA CYS A 124 1.80 -8.33 -6.83
C CYS A 124 0.56 -8.64 -6.00
N LYS A 125 0.62 -8.47 -4.67
CA LYS A 125 -0.55 -8.70 -3.80
C LYS A 125 -1.76 -7.85 -4.18
N GLN A 126 -1.54 -6.61 -4.61
CA GLN A 126 -2.60 -5.75 -5.13
C GLN A 126 -3.17 -6.26 -6.45
N LEU A 127 -2.33 -6.79 -7.34
CA LEU A 127 -2.76 -7.43 -8.59
C LEU A 127 -3.61 -8.68 -8.35
N TYR A 128 -3.16 -9.57 -7.45
CA TYR A 128 -3.92 -10.76 -7.01
C TYR A 128 -5.28 -10.37 -6.41
N SER A 129 -5.33 -9.30 -5.64
CA SER A 129 -6.59 -8.80 -5.08
C SER A 129 -7.52 -8.21 -6.15
N SER A 130 -6.99 -7.71 -7.27
CA SER A 130 -7.74 -6.98 -8.28
C SER A 130 -8.35 -7.88 -9.36
N VAL A 131 -7.61 -8.90 -9.81
CA VAL A 131 -7.98 -9.73 -10.97
C VAL A 131 -8.89 -10.88 -10.55
N PRO A 132 -8.42 -11.91 -9.80
CA PRO A 132 -9.28 -13.00 -9.35
C PRO A 132 -10.26 -12.61 -8.24
N GLY A 133 -10.08 -11.44 -7.61
CA GLY A 133 -10.93 -11.02 -6.50
C GLY A 133 -10.75 -11.89 -5.26
N ARG A 134 -9.50 -12.27 -4.96
CA ARG A 134 -9.11 -12.99 -3.75
C ARG A 134 -7.82 -12.37 -3.20
N TYR A 135 -7.68 -12.36 -1.88
CA TYR A 135 -6.39 -12.07 -1.29
C TYR A 135 -5.46 -13.27 -1.50
N MET A 136 -4.17 -12.98 -1.65
CA MET A 136 -3.13 -14.00 -1.50
C MET A 136 -3.23 -14.59 -0.10
N ASP A 137 -3.04 -15.90 0.03
CA ASP A 137 -3.07 -16.56 1.33
C ASP A 137 -2.02 -15.95 2.27
N THR A 138 -2.35 -15.91 3.57
CA THR A 138 -1.48 -15.27 4.56
C THR A 138 -0.18 -16.05 4.74
N ASN A 139 -0.23 -17.38 4.66
CA ASN A 139 0.96 -18.22 4.75
C ASN A 139 1.79 -18.12 3.47
N ASP A 140 1.16 -18.15 2.29
CA ASP A 140 1.86 -17.92 1.02
C ASP A 140 2.58 -16.56 1.01
N SER A 141 1.92 -15.53 1.52
CA SER A 141 2.52 -14.21 1.69
C SER A 141 3.75 -14.22 2.61
N LYS A 142 3.75 -15.02 3.68
CA LYS A 142 4.91 -15.15 4.58
C LYS A 142 6.06 -15.90 3.90
N GLU A 143 5.75 -16.96 3.17
CA GLU A 143 6.73 -17.73 2.41
C GLU A 143 7.37 -16.89 1.31
N ILE A 144 6.59 -16.02 0.64
CA ILE A 144 7.13 -15.05 -0.34
C ILE A 144 8.08 -14.05 0.31
N HIS A 145 7.81 -13.61 1.54
CA HIS A 145 8.75 -12.74 2.27
C HIS A 145 10.05 -13.47 2.58
N LYS A 146 9.98 -14.74 3.02
CA LYS A 146 11.18 -15.57 3.23
C LYS A 146 11.97 -15.76 1.94
N LEU A 147 11.31 -16.10 0.83
CA LEU A 147 11.96 -16.19 -0.48
C LEU A 147 12.70 -14.89 -0.81
N HIS A 148 12.05 -13.74 -0.58
CA HIS A 148 12.67 -12.46 -0.85
C HIS A 148 13.95 -12.25 -0.04
N ASP A 149 13.87 -12.42 1.28
CA ASP A 149 14.97 -12.10 2.20
C ASP A 149 16.10 -13.14 2.11
N ASP A 150 15.76 -14.42 2.00
CA ASP A 150 16.71 -15.54 2.07
C ASP A 150 17.25 -15.98 0.70
N VAL A 151 16.52 -15.72 -0.39
CA VAL A 151 16.88 -16.19 -1.74
C VAL A 151 17.14 -15.04 -2.70
N LEU A 152 16.18 -14.14 -2.91
CA LEU A 152 16.31 -13.10 -3.93
C LEU A 152 17.40 -12.07 -3.59
N ILE A 153 17.48 -11.65 -2.31
CA ILE A 153 18.51 -10.70 -1.89
C ILE A 153 19.93 -11.27 -2.11
N PRO A 154 20.28 -12.46 -1.61
CA PRO A 154 21.62 -13.01 -1.82
C PRO A 154 21.90 -13.36 -3.29
N LEU A 155 20.93 -13.93 -4.00
CA LEU A 155 21.11 -14.40 -5.38
C LEU A 155 21.43 -13.25 -6.34
N TYR A 156 20.73 -12.11 -6.21
CA TYR A 156 20.92 -10.96 -7.09
C TYR A 156 21.77 -9.85 -6.47
N GLY A 157 22.30 -10.04 -5.26
CA GLY A 157 23.10 -9.04 -4.56
C GLY A 157 22.34 -7.73 -4.30
N LEU A 158 21.04 -7.82 -3.96
CA LEU A 158 20.17 -6.66 -3.79
C LEU A 158 20.58 -5.84 -2.57
N ARG A 159 20.78 -4.54 -2.77
CA ARG A 159 21.23 -3.64 -1.71
C ARG A 159 20.04 -3.09 -0.93
N PRO A 160 20.16 -2.94 0.39
CA PRO A 160 19.15 -2.23 1.16
C PRO A 160 19.03 -0.78 0.65
N PRO A 161 17.83 -0.16 0.76
CA PRO A 161 17.56 1.19 0.24
C PRO A 161 18.49 2.30 0.77
N ILE A 162 19.28 2.03 1.83
CA ILE A 162 20.06 3.03 2.58
C ILE A 162 21.58 2.75 2.49
N ALA A 163 22.08 2.08 1.45
CA ALA A 163 23.53 1.85 1.32
C ALA A 163 24.34 3.16 1.14
N ASN A 164 23.72 4.25 0.65
CA ASN A 164 24.33 5.57 0.50
C ASN A 164 23.42 6.69 1.06
N GLY A 165 23.47 6.90 2.38
CA GLY A 165 23.25 8.19 3.04
C GLY A 165 22.01 9.04 2.68
N LYS A 166 20.91 8.78 3.39
CA LYS A 166 20.06 9.82 4.00
C LYS A 166 19.35 9.18 5.20
N PRO A 167 19.31 9.82 6.39
CA PRO A 167 18.54 9.27 7.49
C PRO A 167 17.08 9.27 7.06
N VAL A 168 16.54 8.07 6.86
CA VAL A 168 15.10 7.89 6.78
C VAL A 168 14.61 8.07 8.21
N LEU A 169 13.95 9.20 8.45
CA LEU A 169 13.18 9.49 9.66
C LEU A 169 12.48 8.20 10.11
N GLY A 170 12.77 7.77 11.34
CA GLY A 170 12.24 6.52 11.87
C GLY A 170 10.72 6.58 11.96
N THR A 171 10.07 5.44 12.17
CA THR A 171 8.63 5.40 12.50
C THR A 171 8.27 6.34 13.67
N ASP A 172 9.24 6.63 14.53
CA ASP A 172 9.12 7.55 15.67
C ASP A 172 9.09 9.03 15.24
N ASP A 173 9.62 9.38 14.07
CA ASP A 173 9.53 10.73 13.49
C ASP A 173 8.24 10.93 12.65
N LEU A 174 7.56 9.84 12.28
CA LEU A 174 6.23 9.85 11.66
C LEU A 174 5.09 9.96 12.68
N LEU A 175 5.42 10.03 13.97
CA LEU A 175 4.44 10.16 15.05
C LEU A 175 4.02 11.61 15.34
N THR A 176 4.31 12.56 14.45
CA THR A 176 3.88 13.96 14.61
C THR A 176 2.62 14.32 13.79
N PHE A 177 1.98 13.38 13.07
CA PHE A 177 0.79 13.69 12.26
C PHE A 177 -0.44 12.79 12.46
N LYS A 178 -0.55 12.10 13.59
CA LYS A 178 -1.81 11.42 13.96
C LYS A 178 -2.12 11.55 15.44
N LEU A 179 -2.74 12.66 15.82
CA LEU A 179 -3.85 12.66 16.79
C LEU A 179 -4.58 14.01 16.73
N ALA A 180 -5.47 14.17 15.76
CA ALA A 180 -6.65 14.97 16.06
C ALA A 180 -7.51 14.06 16.93
N HIS A 181 -7.54 14.30 18.24
CA HIS A 181 -8.43 13.60 19.15
C HIS A 181 -9.84 13.57 18.56
N ASP A 182 -10.37 12.37 18.29
CA ASP A 182 -11.76 12.19 17.93
C ASP A 182 -12.58 12.37 19.22
N THR A 183 -13.11 13.57 19.44
CA THR A 183 -13.97 13.87 20.59
C THR A 183 -15.40 13.34 20.44
N SER A 184 -15.68 12.58 19.36
CA SER A 184 -17.00 11.97 19.12
C SER A 184 -17.11 10.51 19.58
N VAL A 185 -16.06 9.98 20.21
CA VAL A 185 -16.05 8.63 20.79
C VAL A 185 -16.83 8.64 22.11
N PHE A 186 -17.55 7.56 22.39
CA PHE A 186 -18.33 7.39 23.62
C PHE A 186 -17.51 7.75 24.87
N PRO A 187 -18.09 8.40 25.90
CA PRO A 187 -17.35 8.86 27.09
C PRO A 187 -16.55 7.78 27.82
N LEU A 188 -16.88 6.49 27.62
CA LEU A 188 -16.23 5.34 28.24
C LEU A 188 -14.94 4.88 27.54
N GLU A 189 -14.63 5.38 26.35
CA GLU A 189 -13.43 4.98 25.58
C GLU A 189 -12.36 6.08 25.55
N ALA A 190 -12.52 7.15 26.33
CA ALA A 190 -11.48 8.14 26.56
C ALA A 190 -10.41 7.55 27.50
N HIS A 191 -9.33 7.02 26.94
CA HIS A 191 -8.12 6.76 27.71
C HIS A 191 -7.54 8.11 28.17
N HIS A 192 -7.71 8.42 29.45
CA HIS A 192 -6.92 9.44 30.13
C HIS A 192 -5.45 9.00 30.10
N VAL A 193 -4.57 9.84 29.56
CA VAL A 193 -3.12 9.82 29.79
C VAL A 193 -2.81 10.93 30.77
#